data_AF-A0A0S7ZQQ4-F1
#
_entry.id   AF-A0A0S7ZQQ4-F1
#
_cell.length_a   1.000
_cell.length_b   1.000
_cell.length_c   1.000
_cell.angle_alpha   90.00
_cell.angle_beta   90.00
_cell.angle_gamma   90.00
#
_symmetry.space_group_name_H-M   'P 1'
#
loop_
_entity.id
_entity.type
_entity.pdbx_description
1 polymer ?
#
loop_
_entity_poly.entity_id
_entity_poly.type
_entity_poly.pdbx_seq_one_letter_code
_entity_poly.pdbx_strand_id
1 'polypeptide(L)'
;MKKNRSRQRCKFRQALQPLMLVSLCLCQFSSKATHLFNDPDERFIKLDAHGVPVGDPQASWDCILDLKTELIWEVKGTEGLRYRGNTYTWYNPHLPQNGGAAGFRNGGHCRGSRCDTHSYIDTLNRLGLCGLHTWRLPLREELRSLVDYQLHPPETAINSGYFPNTMPQFYWSATPDANDSESAWGIGFTFGYDYSYFKSDLGYVRAVTKVHKTGD
;
A
#
# COMPACT_ATOMS: atom_id res chain seq x y z
N MET A 1 19.59 -69.93 -0.64
CA MET A 1 18.40 -69.21 -1.16
C MET A 1 18.22 -67.91 -0.39
N LYS A 2 18.08 -66.79 -1.12
CA LYS A 2 17.50 -65.47 -0.77
C LYS A 2 18.12 -64.59 0.35
N LYS A 3 18.61 -63.44 -0.14
CA LYS A 3 18.90 -62.15 0.54
C LYS A 3 17.80 -61.73 1.53
N ASN A 4 18.14 -61.01 2.62
CA ASN A 4 17.74 -59.60 2.75
C ASN A 4 18.43 -58.86 3.92
N ARG A 5 18.88 -57.63 3.65
CA ARG A 5 19.22 -56.60 4.65
C ARG A 5 17.94 -55.85 5.02
N SER A 6 17.76 -55.49 6.29
CA SER A 6 16.86 -54.40 6.68
C SER A 6 17.45 -53.59 7.84
N ARG A 7 17.76 -52.32 7.56
CA ARG A 7 17.96 -51.25 8.55
C ARG A 7 16.59 -50.70 8.95
N GLN A 8 16.34 -50.52 10.24
CA GLN A 8 15.30 -49.61 10.77
C GLN A 8 15.70 -49.21 12.20
N ARG A 9 16.23 -47.99 12.36
CA ARG A 9 15.54 -46.73 12.73
C ARG A 9 15.39 -46.57 14.25
N CYS A 10 16.24 -45.71 14.80
CA CYS A 10 16.17 -45.17 16.15
C CYS A 10 14.85 -44.42 16.33
N LYS A 11 14.11 -44.75 17.39
CA LYS A 11 12.90 -44.05 17.82
C LYS A 11 13.31 -42.75 18.53
N PHE A 12 12.78 -41.60 18.12
CA PHE A 12 12.72 -40.42 18.97
C PHE A 12 11.26 -40.07 19.22
N ARG A 13 10.91 -40.03 20.52
CA ARG A 13 9.59 -39.76 21.06
C ARG A 13 9.17 -38.33 20.74
N GLN A 14 7.89 -38.17 20.40
CA GLN A 14 7.19 -36.90 20.34
C GLN A 14 7.12 -36.28 21.75
N ALA A 15 7.49 -35.02 21.87
CA ALA A 15 7.03 -34.12 22.92
C ALA A 15 6.67 -32.79 22.26
N LEU A 16 5.44 -32.34 22.48
CA LEU A 16 4.88 -31.07 22.00
C LEU A 16 5.55 -29.88 22.70
N GLN A 17 5.90 -28.84 21.94
CA GLN A 17 5.82 -27.43 22.37
C GLN A 17 5.41 -26.55 21.17
N PRO A 18 4.55 -25.53 21.34
CA PRO A 18 4.01 -24.75 20.23
C PRO A 18 4.94 -23.63 19.79
N LEU A 19 5.25 -23.63 18.49
CA LEU A 19 5.42 -22.50 17.56
C LEU A 19 6.04 -21.19 18.11
N MET A 20 7.36 -21.13 18.06
CA MET A 20 8.14 -19.89 17.86
C MET A 20 8.39 -19.73 16.35
N LEU A 21 7.78 -18.74 15.69
CA LEU A 21 8.07 -18.43 14.28
C LEU A 21 8.06 -16.91 14.03
N VAL A 22 8.96 -16.18 14.70
CA VAL A 22 9.58 -14.97 14.14
C VAL A 22 10.96 -14.82 14.78
N SER A 23 11.99 -15.58 14.35
CA SER A 23 13.38 -15.14 14.58
C SER A 23 14.47 -15.93 13.84
N LEU A 24 14.20 -17.05 13.18
CA LEU A 24 15.26 -17.82 12.51
C LEU A 24 14.84 -18.23 11.10
N CYS A 25 15.00 -17.31 10.14
CA CYS A 25 15.20 -17.68 8.75
C CYS A 25 16.51 -17.07 8.24
N LEU A 26 17.60 -17.34 8.96
CA LEU A 26 18.97 -17.20 8.48
C LEU A 26 19.64 -18.58 8.52
N CYS A 27 19.12 -19.52 7.74
CA CYS A 27 19.87 -20.68 7.28
C CYS A 27 19.04 -21.38 6.19
N GLN A 28 19.56 -21.39 4.97
CA GLN A 28 19.04 -22.02 3.74
C GLN A 28 18.29 -21.14 2.72
N PHE A 29 18.82 -19.96 2.42
CA PHE A 29 18.57 -19.35 1.11
C PHE A 29 19.85 -19.32 0.29
N SER A 30 19.71 -19.74 -0.98
CA SER A 30 20.73 -19.68 -2.02
C SER A 30 21.42 -18.31 -2.06
N SER A 31 22.71 -18.30 -2.41
CA SER A 31 23.59 -17.12 -2.53
C SER A 31 23.06 -15.94 -3.37
N LYS A 32 21.86 -16.06 -3.96
CA LYS A 32 21.17 -14.98 -4.68
C LYS A 32 20.34 -14.06 -3.77
N ALA A 33 20.00 -14.46 -2.54
CA ALA A 33 19.16 -13.64 -1.65
C ALA A 33 19.94 -12.58 -0.85
N THR A 34 21.27 -12.69 -0.77
CA THR A 34 22.13 -11.79 0.02
C THR A 34 22.34 -10.41 -0.61
N HIS A 35 21.91 -10.19 -1.86
CA HIS A 35 22.03 -8.89 -2.53
C HIS A 35 20.80 -7.98 -2.38
N LEU A 36 19.72 -8.46 -1.76
CA LEU A 36 18.46 -7.72 -1.60
C LEU A 36 18.41 -6.81 -0.38
N PHE A 37 19.46 -6.81 0.43
CA PHE A 37 19.50 -6.13 1.73
C PHE A 37 20.76 -5.27 1.91
N ASN A 38 21.44 -4.91 0.81
CA ASN A 38 22.76 -4.29 0.87
C ASN A 38 22.81 -2.82 0.41
N ASP A 39 21.68 -2.14 0.22
CA ASP A 39 21.69 -0.68 0.09
C ASP A 39 21.07 -0.03 1.35
N PRO A 40 21.90 0.52 2.27
CA PRO A 40 21.40 1.22 3.45
C PRO A 40 20.62 2.51 3.12
N ASP A 41 20.61 2.95 1.86
CA ASP A 41 19.86 4.12 1.38
C ASP A 41 18.51 3.76 0.71
N GLU A 42 18.14 2.47 0.64
CA GLU A 42 16.90 2.05 -0.03
C GLU A 42 15.66 2.28 0.86
N ARG A 43 15.04 3.46 0.69
CA ARG A 43 13.83 3.88 1.43
C ARG A 43 12.64 2.94 1.26
N PHE A 44 12.49 2.30 0.10
CA PHE A 44 11.27 1.59 -0.30
C PHE A 44 11.55 0.10 -0.53
N ILE A 45 10.74 -0.77 0.10
CA ILE A 45 10.78 -2.21 -0.13
C ILE A 45 9.51 -2.64 -0.88
N LYS A 46 9.69 -3.36 -2.00
CA LYS A 46 8.59 -3.94 -2.78
C LYS A 46 8.00 -5.15 -2.07
N LEU A 47 6.67 -5.22 -1.96
CA LEU A 47 5.94 -6.31 -1.33
C LEU A 47 5.00 -7.00 -2.34
N ASP A 48 4.96 -8.33 -2.29
CA ASP A 48 4.06 -9.13 -3.13
C ASP A 48 2.59 -9.03 -2.66
N ALA A 49 1.71 -9.79 -3.32
CA ALA A 49 0.27 -9.87 -3.01
C ALA A 49 -0.05 -10.36 -1.59
N HIS A 50 0.93 -10.90 -0.85
CA HIS A 50 0.82 -11.37 0.52
C HIS A 50 1.57 -10.48 1.52
N GLY A 51 2.13 -9.36 1.07
CA GLY A 51 2.87 -8.43 1.94
C GLY A 51 4.30 -8.90 2.25
N VAL A 52 4.84 -9.84 1.47
CA VAL A 52 6.20 -10.37 1.67
C VAL A 52 7.18 -9.61 0.78
N PRO A 53 8.38 -9.22 1.30
CA PRO A 53 9.41 -8.59 0.48
C PRO A 53 9.77 -9.39 -0.77
N VAL A 54 9.76 -8.70 -1.91
CA VAL A 54 10.07 -9.28 -3.20
C VAL A 54 11.58 -9.31 -3.41
N GLY A 55 12.12 -10.51 -3.58
CA GLY A 55 13.54 -10.73 -3.84
C GLY A 55 13.94 -10.89 -5.31
N ASP A 56 12.96 -10.91 -6.21
CA ASP A 56 13.20 -11.04 -7.65
C ASP A 56 12.92 -9.68 -8.32
N PRO A 57 13.92 -9.05 -8.98
CA PRO A 57 13.72 -7.81 -9.72
C PRO A 57 12.63 -7.87 -10.81
N GLN A 58 12.28 -9.06 -11.30
CA GLN A 58 11.26 -9.25 -12.33
C GLN A 58 9.86 -9.53 -11.77
N ALA A 59 9.73 -9.79 -10.47
CA ALA A 59 8.42 -10.07 -9.87
C ALA A 59 7.57 -8.79 -9.76
N SER A 60 6.27 -8.94 -9.98
CA SER A 60 5.30 -7.89 -9.71
C SER A 60 5.16 -7.66 -8.21
N TRP A 61 4.87 -6.42 -7.82
CA TRP A 61 4.58 -6.03 -6.44
C TRP A 61 3.27 -5.26 -6.38
N ASP A 62 2.56 -5.43 -5.28
CA ASP A 62 1.24 -4.84 -5.05
C ASP A 62 1.26 -3.77 -3.98
N CYS A 63 2.28 -3.79 -3.12
CA CYS A 63 2.48 -2.80 -2.08
C CYS A 63 3.94 -2.38 -1.96
N ILE A 64 4.16 -1.24 -1.32
CA ILE A 64 5.49 -0.70 -0.98
C ILE A 64 5.55 -0.43 0.51
N LEU A 65 6.53 -0.98 1.21
CA LEU A 65 6.90 -0.54 2.56
C LEU A 65 7.86 0.66 2.45
N ASP A 66 7.48 1.79 3.04
CA ASP A 66 8.33 2.97 3.20
C ASP A 66 9.01 2.94 4.57
N LEU A 67 10.33 2.68 4.59
CA LEU A 67 11.12 2.60 5.81
C LEU A 67 11.27 3.95 6.52
N LYS A 68 11.07 5.07 5.82
CA LYS A 68 11.13 6.41 6.41
C LYS A 68 9.88 6.74 7.22
N THR A 69 8.71 6.36 6.72
CA THR A 69 7.42 6.67 7.35
C THR A 69 6.82 5.50 8.14
N GLU A 70 7.40 4.30 8.00
CA GLU A 70 6.86 3.05 8.54
C GLU A 70 5.41 2.78 8.05
N LEU A 71 5.13 3.19 6.81
CA LEU A 71 3.84 3.02 6.15
C LEU A 71 3.94 2.01 5.00
N ILE A 72 2.86 1.27 4.78
CA ILE A 72 2.69 0.43 3.61
C ILE A 72 1.69 1.10 2.66
N TRP A 73 2.11 1.26 1.41
CA TRP A 73 1.36 1.94 0.36
C TRP A 73 0.80 0.94 -0.64
N GLU A 74 -0.43 1.16 -1.06
CA GLU A 74 -1.03 0.49 -2.21
C GLU A 74 -0.24 0.86 -3.48
N VAL A 75 0.03 -0.09 -4.38
CA VAL A 75 0.46 0.18 -5.77
C VAL A 75 -0.74 0.12 -6.72
N LYS A 76 -0.82 1.06 -7.68
CA LYS A 76 -1.94 1.13 -8.63
C LYS A 76 -1.79 0.09 -9.74
N GLY A 77 -2.90 -0.52 -10.11
CA GLY A 77 -2.97 -1.52 -11.17
C GLY A 77 -3.48 -0.96 -12.50
N THR A 78 -3.63 -1.84 -13.48
CA THR A 78 -4.12 -1.55 -14.83
C THR A 78 -5.59 -1.95 -15.03
N GLU A 79 -6.26 -2.49 -14.00
CA GLU A 79 -7.66 -2.90 -14.06
C GLU A 79 -8.33 -2.96 -12.67
N GLY A 80 -9.63 -3.26 -12.67
CA GLY A 80 -10.44 -3.48 -11.46
C GLY A 80 -10.54 -2.26 -10.54
N LEU A 81 -10.67 -2.53 -9.23
CA LEU A 81 -10.74 -1.51 -8.17
C LEU A 81 -9.54 -0.56 -8.19
N ARG A 82 -8.34 -1.13 -8.38
CA ARG A 82 -7.07 -0.39 -8.35
C ARG A 82 -6.67 0.18 -9.72
N TYR A 83 -7.57 0.18 -10.71
CA TYR A 83 -7.26 0.73 -12.03
C TYR A 83 -6.78 2.18 -11.92
N ARG A 84 -5.61 2.47 -12.50
CA ARG A 84 -4.99 3.81 -12.51
C ARG A 84 -5.88 4.93 -13.02
N GLY A 85 -6.86 4.63 -13.87
CA GLY A 85 -7.79 5.60 -14.45
C GLY A 85 -9.06 5.83 -13.62
N ASN A 86 -9.25 5.10 -12.51
CA ASN A 86 -10.42 5.30 -11.66
C ASN A 86 -10.32 6.65 -10.93
N THR A 87 -11.40 7.42 -10.96
CA THR A 87 -11.57 8.67 -10.22
C THR A 87 -12.71 8.55 -9.21
N TYR A 88 -12.61 9.33 -8.14
CA TYR A 88 -13.48 9.26 -6.97
C TYR A 88 -13.81 10.67 -6.51
N THR A 89 -15.04 10.85 -6.04
CA THR A 89 -15.38 12.00 -5.20
C THR A 89 -14.94 11.76 -3.76
N TRP A 90 -14.72 12.84 -3.01
CA TRP A 90 -14.35 12.74 -1.61
C TRP A 90 -15.58 12.51 -0.75
N TYR A 91 -15.58 11.45 0.07
CA TYR A 91 -16.64 11.15 1.01
C TYR A 91 -16.07 10.59 2.32
N ASN A 92 -16.51 11.12 3.46
CA ASN A 92 -16.24 10.58 4.79
C ASN A 92 -17.47 10.74 5.70
N PRO A 93 -18.13 9.64 6.12
CA PRO A 93 -19.32 9.71 6.96
C PRO A 93 -19.05 10.08 8.42
N HIS A 94 -17.79 10.08 8.87
CA HIS A 94 -17.46 10.15 10.28
C HIS A 94 -17.08 11.57 10.73
N LEU A 95 -17.70 12.00 11.82
CA LEU A 95 -17.37 13.22 12.54
C LEU A 95 -16.45 12.93 13.72
N PRO A 96 -15.52 13.83 14.06
CA PRO A 96 -15.25 15.12 13.39
C PRO A 96 -14.32 15.02 12.17
N GLN A 97 -13.92 13.82 11.75
CA GLN A 97 -12.85 13.63 10.77
C GLN A 97 -13.16 14.23 9.39
N ASN A 98 -14.43 14.46 9.07
CA ASN A 98 -14.82 15.01 7.79
C ASN A 98 -14.74 16.53 7.66
N GLY A 99 -14.45 17.26 8.75
CA GLY A 99 -14.31 18.72 8.71
C GLY A 99 -15.62 19.48 8.49
N GLY A 100 -16.78 18.88 8.82
CA GLY A 100 -18.07 19.57 8.86
C GLY A 100 -19.04 19.21 7.72
N ALA A 101 -18.53 18.76 6.57
CA ALA A 101 -19.36 18.20 5.50
C ALA A 101 -18.87 16.79 5.12
N ALA A 102 -19.80 15.86 4.96
CA ALA A 102 -19.46 14.47 4.65
C ALA A 102 -18.92 14.28 3.22
N GLY A 103 -19.13 15.26 2.32
CA GLY A 103 -18.74 15.17 0.91
C GLY A 103 -19.76 14.41 0.05
N PHE A 104 -19.33 13.96 -1.13
CA PHE A 104 -20.21 13.46 -2.18
C PHE A 104 -20.07 11.95 -2.39
N ARG A 105 -21.17 11.21 -2.22
CA ARG A 105 -21.20 9.74 -2.40
C ARG A 105 -21.26 9.37 -3.88
N ASN A 106 -20.45 8.40 -4.29
CA ASN A 106 -20.51 7.72 -5.59
C ASN A 106 -20.55 8.67 -6.81
N GLY A 107 -19.80 9.77 -6.79
CA GLY A 107 -19.81 10.74 -7.89
C GLY A 107 -18.72 10.54 -8.94
N GLY A 108 -17.72 9.69 -8.67
CA GLY A 108 -16.60 9.46 -9.57
C GLY A 108 -16.88 8.49 -10.73
N HIS A 109 -15.82 8.19 -11.50
CA HIS A 109 -15.82 7.21 -12.57
C HIS A 109 -14.85 6.08 -12.23
N CYS A 110 -15.37 4.94 -11.79
CA CYS A 110 -14.58 3.83 -11.30
C CYS A 110 -15.25 2.48 -11.56
N ARG A 111 -14.54 1.39 -11.22
CA ARG A 111 -15.05 0.03 -11.23
C ARG A 111 -14.70 -0.65 -9.90
N GLY A 112 -15.50 -1.63 -9.48
CA GLY A 112 -15.20 -2.47 -8.32
C GLY A 112 -15.65 -1.90 -6.96
N SER A 113 -16.10 -0.66 -6.88
CA SER A 113 -16.76 -0.08 -5.70
C SER A 113 -17.74 1.00 -6.12
N ARG A 114 -18.40 1.65 -5.14
CA ARG A 114 -18.94 2.99 -5.36
C ARG A 114 -17.78 3.97 -5.50
N CYS A 115 -17.94 4.97 -6.35
CA CYS A 115 -16.87 5.88 -6.77
C CYS A 115 -16.72 7.08 -5.83
N ASP A 116 -16.57 6.77 -4.54
CA ASP A 116 -16.17 7.70 -3.49
C ASP A 116 -15.06 7.12 -2.60
N THR A 117 -14.29 8.00 -1.95
CA THR A 117 -13.09 7.62 -1.18
C THR A 117 -13.38 6.62 -0.05
N HIS A 118 -14.46 6.79 0.71
CA HIS A 118 -14.84 5.85 1.78
C HIS A 118 -15.15 4.46 1.23
N SER A 119 -15.98 4.36 0.18
CA SER A 119 -16.37 3.08 -0.41
C SER A 119 -15.18 2.36 -1.06
N TYR A 120 -14.22 3.11 -1.60
CA TYR A 120 -12.95 2.58 -2.10
C TYR A 120 -12.16 1.88 -0.99
N ILE A 121 -11.92 2.58 0.11
CA ILE A 121 -11.18 2.06 1.26
C ILE A 121 -11.89 0.85 1.88
N ASP A 122 -13.20 0.92 2.07
CA ASP A 122 -14.00 -0.19 2.60
C ASP A 122 -13.89 -1.44 1.74
N THR A 123 -13.90 -1.27 0.41
CA THR A 123 -13.77 -2.39 -0.52
C THR A 123 -12.36 -2.98 -0.50
N LEU A 124 -11.33 -2.12 -0.45
CA LEU A 124 -9.94 -2.57 -0.36
C LEU A 124 -9.68 -3.37 0.92
N ASN A 125 -10.26 -2.94 2.05
CA ASN A 125 -10.18 -3.65 3.32
C ASN A 125 -10.89 -5.01 3.29
N ARG A 126 -12.02 -5.14 2.60
CA ARG A 126 -12.66 -6.45 2.40
C ARG A 126 -11.83 -7.40 1.55
N LEU A 127 -11.10 -6.87 0.56
CA LEU A 127 -10.26 -7.68 -0.33
C LEU A 127 -8.95 -8.13 0.32
N GLY A 128 -8.43 -7.42 1.31
CA GLY A 128 -7.22 -7.83 2.01
C GLY A 128 -5.95 -7.67 1.16
N LEU A 129 -5.79 -6.55 0.45
CA LEU A 129 -4.61 -6.32 -0.41
C LEU A 129 -3.32 -6.49 0.41
N CYS A 130 -2.36 -7.27 -0.10
CA CYS A 130 -1.10 -7.59 0.58
C CYS A 130 -1.29 -8.28 1.94
N GLY A 131 -2.41 -8.97 2.14
CA GLY A 131 -2.79 -9.57 3.44
C GLY A 131 -3.25 -8.55 4.49
N LEU A 132 -3.49 -7.29 4.10
CA LEU A 132 -3.77 -6.19 5.03
C LEU A 132 -5.22 -5.73 4.89
N HIS A 133 -5.86 -5.47 6.04
CA HIS A 133 -7.28 -5.11 6.14
C HIS A 133 -7.53 -3.76 6.84
N THR A 134 -6.47 -3.00 7.09
CA THR A 134 -6.50 -1.72 7.82
C THR A 134 -6.07 -0.54 6.95
N TRP A 135 -6.35 -0.64 5.65
CA TRP A 135 -6.17 0.44 4.70
C TRP A 135 -7.03 1.64 5.05
N ARG A 136 -6.47 2.82 4.81
CA ARG A 136 -7.14 4.11 4.93
C ARG A 136 -6.67 5.05 3.83
N LEU A 137 -7.41 6.14 3.66
CA LEU A 137 -6.94 7.26 2.87
C LEU A 137 -5.75 7.93 3.62
N PRO A 138 -4.67 8.29 2.94
CA PRO A 138 -3.50 8.93 3.54
C PRO A 138 -3.81 10.37 3.97
N LEU A 139 -3.12 10.85 4.98
CA LEU A 139 -3.12 12.28 5.35
C LEU A 139 -2.35 13.09 4.30
N ARG A 140 -2.61 14.40 4.23
CA ARG A 140 -1.95 15.31 3.27
C ARG A 140 -0.42 15.18 3.33
N GLU A 141 0.15 15.20 4.52
CA GLU A 141 1.60 15.13 4.72
C GLU A 141 2.17 13.75 4.39
N GLU A 142 1.40 12.67 4.57
CA GLU A 142 1.83 11.32 4.18
C GLU A 142 1.92 11.22 2.65
N LEU A 143 0.92 11.72 1.91
CA LEU A 143 1.00 11.78 0.44
C LEU A 143 2.15 12.66 -0.03
N ARG A 144 2.33 13.84 0.59
CA ARG A 144 3.42 14.75 0.26
C ARG A 144 4.78 14.08 0.44
N SER A 145 4.92 13.17 1.41
CA SER A 145 6.17 12.44 1.64
C SER A 145 6.60 11.54 0.47
N LEU A 146 5.68 11.19 -0.44
CA LEU A 146 5.99 10.41 -1.65
C LEU A 146 6.51 11.27 -2.81
N VAL A 147 6.37 12.60 -2.72
CA VAL A 147 6.78 13.50 -3.79
C VAL A 147 8.29 13.48 -3.95
N ASP A 148 8.73 13.32 -5.19
CA ASP A 148 10.12 13.56 -5.60
C ASP A 148 10.20 14.91 -6.31
N TYR A 149 10.69 15.92 -5.59
CA TYR A 149 10.80 17.29 -6.10
C TYR A 149 11.92 17.49 -7.14
N GLN A 150 12.72 16.47 -7.42
CA GLN A 150 13.69 16.50 -8.53
C GLN A 150 13.06 16.06 -9.86
N LEU A 151 11.84 15.50 -9.83
CA LEU A 151 11.11 15.05 -11.01
C LEU A 151 10.04 16.09 -11.41
N HIS A 152 9.99 16.38 -12.71
CA HIS A 152 9.10 17.37 -13.30
C HIS A 152 8.56 16.84 -14.64
N PRO A 153 7.53 17.45 -15.24
CA PRO A 153 7.05 17.00 -16.55
C PRO A 153 8.18 16.93 -17.59
N PRO A 154 8.25 15.86 -18.41
CA PRO A 154 7.22 14.84 -18.63
C PRO A 154 7.16 13.72 -17.57
N GLU A 155 8.10 13.65 -16.63
CA GLU A 155 8.06 12.72 -15.51
C GLU A 155 6.94 13.05 -14.52
N THR A 156 6.48 12.03 -13.79
CA THR A 156 5.57 12.21 -12.65
C THR A 156 6.41 12.47 -11.40
N ALA A 157 5.99 13.39 -10.53
CA ALA A 157 6.70 13.79 -9.31
C ALA A 157 6.66 12.71 -8.20
N ILE A 158 6.95 11.46 -8.54
CA ILE A 158 6.99 10.27 -7.68
C ILE A 158 7.88 9.21 -8.36
N ASN A 159 8.61 8.42 -7.58
CA ASN A 159 9.46 7.37 -8.14
C ASN A 159 8.61 6.25 -8.80
N SER A 160 8.58 6.24 -10.13
CA SER A 160 7.81 5.28 -10.94
C SER A 160 8.34 3.84 -10.87
N GLY A 161 9.58 3.65 -10.44
CA GLY A 161 10.17 2.33 -10.17
C GLY A 161 9.56 1.60 -8.98
N TYR A 162 8.93 2.33 -8.06
CA TYR A 162 8.19 1.81 -6.90
C TYR A 162 6.68 2.01 -7.02
N PHE A 163 6.26 3.13 -7.59
CA PHE A 163 4.85 3.50 -7.76
C PHE A 163 4.47 3.54 -9.24
N PRO A 164 4.53 2.40 -9.96
CA PRO A 164 4.08 2.35 -11.33
C PRO A 164 2.60 2.72 -11.41
N ASN A 165 2.20 3.18 -12.60
CA ASN A 165 0.82 3.55 -12.91
C ASN A 165 0.26 4.75 -12.13
N THR A 166 1.10 5.51 -11.41
CA THR A 166 0.67 6.80 -10.85
C THR A 166 0.36 7.77 -11.99
N MET A 167 -0.89 8.25 -12.06
CA MET A 167 -1.25 9.36 -12.94
C MET A 167 -0.63 10.67 -12.45
N PRO A 168 -0.07 11.53 -13.33
CA PRO A 168 0.41 12.87 -12.97
C PRO A 168 -0.76 13.83 -12.77
N GLN A 169 -1.57 13.56 -11.75
CA GLN A 169 -2.85 14.19 -11.45
C GLN A 169 -3.04 14.33 -9.94
N PHE A 170 -4.16 14.88 -9.51
CA PHE A 170 -4.52 15.13 -8.12
C PHE A 170 -5.00 13.87 -7.38
N TYR A 171 -4.44 13.60 -6.19
CA TYR A 171 -4.81 12.49 -5.32
C TYR A 171 -5.38 13.00 -4.01
N TRP A 172 -6.58 12.53 -3.67
CA TRP A 172 -7.27 12.88 -2.42
C TRP A 172 -6.48 12.42 -1.18
N SER A 173 -6.42 13.30 -0.18
CA SER A 173 -6.04 12.95 1.18
C SER A 173 -7.26 12.87 2.10
N ALA A 174 -7.09 12.28 3.28
CA ALA A 174 -8.08 12.28 4.37
C ALA A 174 -8.21 13.62 5.09
N THR A 175 -7.40 14.62 4.74
CA THR A 175 -7.35 15.91 5.44
C THR A 175 -8.41 16.86 4.86
N PRO A 176 -9.49 17.20 5.59
CA PRO A 176 -10.44 18.22 5.15
C PRO A 176 -9.79 19.60 5.16
N ASP A 177 -10.33 20.54 4.38
CA ASP A 177 -9.91 21.94 4.47
C ASP A 177 -10.53 22.58 5.72
N ALA A 178 -9.70 23.25 6.53
CA ALA A 178 -10.15 23.90 7.75
C ALA A 178 -10.90 25.21 7.48
N ASN A 179 -10.67 25.83 6.30
CA ASN A 179 -11.30 27.08 5.92
C ASN A 179 -12.59 26.89 5.11
N ASP A 180 -12.82 25.69 4.58
CA ASP A 180 -13.99 25.36 3.77
C ASP A 180 -14.41 23.90 4.01
N SER A 181 -15.54 23.72 4.68
CA SER A 181 -16.06 22.40 5.00
C SER A 181 -16.43 21.58 3.76
N GLU A 182 -16.68 22.21 2.61
CA GLU A 182 -16.99 21.52 1.35
C GLU A 182 -15.73 21.10 0.59
N SER A 183 -14.53 21.45 1.06
CA SER A 183 -13.26 21.15 0.40
C SER A 183 -12.39 20.17 1.19
N ALA A 184 -11.51 19.47 0.49
CA ALA A 184 -10.51 18.59 1.08
C ALA A 184 -9.16 18.73 0.36
N TRP A 185 -8.08 18.44 1.08
CA TRP A 185 -6.73 18.53 0.54
C TRP A 185 -6.33 17.29 -0.25
N GLY A 186 -5.41 17.46 -1.18
CA GLY A 186 -4.74 16.39 -1.89
C GLY A 186 -3.42 16.85 -2.51
N ILE A 187 -2.73 15.93 -3.17
CA ILE A 187 -1.43 16.18 -3.81
C ILE A 187 -1.53 15.95 -5.32
N GLY A 188 -1.09 16.92 -6.11
CA GLY A 188 -0.95 16.83 -7.56
C GLY A 188 0.43 16.32 -7.96
N PHE A 189 0.52 15.08 -8.43
CA PHE A 189 1.80 14.47 -8.84
C PHE A 189 2.35 14.96 -10.19
N THR A 190 1.71 15.94 -10.83
CA THR A 190 2.31 16.64 -11.99
C THR A 190 3.55 17.42 -11.57
N PHE A 191 3.49 18.10 -10.41
CA PHE A 191 4.55 18.96 -9.89
C PHE A 191 4.86 18.75 -8.40
N GLY A 192 4.07 17.94 -7.69
CA GLY A 192 4.24 17.69 -6.27
C GLY A 192 3.61 18.74 -5.34
N TYR A 193 2.72 19.58 -5.88
CA TYR A 193 2.02 20.62 -5.12
C TYR A 193 0.77 20.06 -4.42
N ASP A 194 0.44 20.64 -3.27
CA ASP A 194 -0.84 20.42 -2.61
C ASP A 194 -1.87 21.49 -2.98
N TYR A 195 -3.11 21.06 -3.10
CA TYR A 195 -4.28 21.90 -3.35
C TYR A 195 -5.44 21.39 -2.52
N SER A 196 -6.42 22.25 -2.26
CA SER A 196 -7.76 21.81 -1.87
C SER A 196 -8.72 21.95 -3.04
N TYR A 197 -9.61 20.97 -3.16
CA TYR A 197 -10.70 20.95 -4.15
C TYR A 197 -12.02 20.62 -3.47
N PHE A 198 -13.12 20.95 -4.12
CA PHE A 198 -14.45 20.61 -3.62
C PHE A 198 -14.57 19.10 -3.52
N LYS A 199 -15.22 18.61 -2.46
CA LYS A 199 -15.42 17.18 -2.22
C LYS A 199 -16.25 16.51 -3.33
N SER A 200 -16.96 17.29 -4.14
CA SER A 200 -17.66 16.86 -5.36
C SER A 200 -16.78 16.69 -6.59
N ASP A 201 -15.55 17.23 -6.58
CA ASP A 201 -14.62 17.13 -7.70
C ASP A 201 -14.05 15.72 -7.84
N LEU A 202 -13.53 15.43 -9.04
CA LEU A 202 -12.92 14.16 -9.35
C LEU A 202 -11.45 14.16 -8.95
N GLY A 203 -11.05 13.17 -8.16
CA GLY A 203 -9.66 12.95 -7.78
C GLY A 203 -9.28 11.48 -7.80
N TYR A 204 -7.98 11.21 -7.86
CA TYR A 204 -7.42 9.86 -7.76
C TYR A 204 -7.25 9.47 -6.29
N VAL A 205 -7.08 8.17 -6.03
CA VAL A 205 -6.91 7.62 -4.68
C VAL A 205 -5.77 6.62 -4.65
N ARG A 206 -5.01 6.65 -3.55
CA ARG A 206 -4.04 5.63 -3.14
C ARG A 206 -4.24 5.38 -1.67
N ALA A 207 -4.34 4.12 -1.27
CA ALA A 207 -4.46 3.77 0.14
C ALA A 207 -3.10 3.63 0.82
N VAL A 208 -3.13 3.79 2.14
CA VAL A 208 -1.99 3.56 3.04
C VAL A 208 -2.44 2.80 4.28
N THR A 209 -1.54 2.05 4.90
CA THR A 209 -1.72 1.44 6.22
C THR A 209 -0.43 1.52 7.03
N LYS A 210 -0.53 1.37 8.35
CA LYS A 210 0.63 1.27 9.23
C LYS A 210 1.18 -0.15 9.23
N VAL A 211 2.48 -0.30 9.50
CA VAL A 211 3.07 -1.59 9.88
C VAL A 211 2.56 -1.97 11.27
N HIS A 212 1.99 -3.17 11.42
CA HIS A 212 1.67 -3.71 12.74
C HIS A 212 2.94 -4.25 13.39
N LYS A 213 3.42 -3.57 14.43
CA LYS A 213 4.43 -4.12 15.34
C LYS A 213 3.69 -5.07 16.28
N THR A 214 4.07 -6.34 16.31
CA THR A 214 3.54 -7.28 17.30
C THR A 214 3.94 -6.78 18.70
N GLY A 215 3.00 -6.27 19.48
CA GLY A 215 3.26 -5.78 20.83
C GLY A 215 2.31 -4.72 21.39
N ASP A 216 1.44 -4.12 20.59
CA ASP A 216 0.41 -3.16 21.03
C ASP A 216 -0.96 -3.81 21.26
#